data_AF-A0A521RXF9-F1
#
_entry.id   AF-A0A521RXF9-F1
#
_cell.length_a   1.000
_cell.length_b   1.000
_cell.length_c   1.000
_cell.angle_alpha   90.00
_cell.angle_beta   90.00
_cell.angle_gamma   90.00
#
_symmetry.space_group_name_H-M   'P 1'
#
loop_
_entity.id
_entity.type
_entity.pdbx_description
1 polymer ?
#
loop_
_entity_poly.entity_id
_entity_poly.type
_entity_poly.pdbx_seq_one_letter_code
_entity_poly.pdbx_strand_id
1 'polypeptide(L)' 'MASWPRSRDGLHPWTPCPTRRAFPVQISIGGTSATPTDMPADLLARADAALYEAKGDGRNRTVIVD' A
#
# COMPACT_ATOMS: atom_id res chain seq x y z
N MET A 1 19.54 23.10 -21.75
CA MET A 1 18.44 23.85 -21.10
C MET A 1 17.13 23.41 -21.72
N ALA A 2 16.48 22.38 -21.19
CA ALA A 2 15.11 22.04 -21.61
C ALA A 2 14.17 22.92 -20.79
N SER A 3 13.60 23.95 -21.42
CA SER A 3 12.60 24.82 -20.79
C SER A 3 11.28 24.06 -20.70
N TRP A 4 10.95 23.54 -19.51
CA TRP A 4 9.63 23.01 -19.24
C TRP A 4 8.64 24.19 -19.14
N PRO A 5 7.48 24.14 -19.81
CA PRO A 5 6.45 25.15 -19.61
C PRO A 5 5.98 25.07 -18.16
N ARG A 6 6.05 26.20 -17.44
CA ARG A 6 5.48 26.31 -16.09
C ARG A 6 3.97 26.18 -16.19
N SER A 7 3.46 24.97 -15.97
CA SER A 7 2.02 24.73 -15.75
C SER A 7 1.60 25.51 -14.51
N ARG A 8 0.56 26.35 -14.64
CA ARG A 8 -0.04 27.09 -13.51
C ARG A 8 -0.86 26.18 -12.60
N ASP A 9 -1.05 24.94 -13.01
CA ASP A 9 -1.89 23.96 -12.33
C ASP A 9 -0.95 22.83 -11.91
N GLY A 10 -0.66 22.70 -10.61
CA GLY A 10 0.37 21.83 -10.03
C GLY A 10 0.17 20.31 -10.22
N LEU A 11 -0.56 19.89 -11.25
CA LEU A 11 -0.78 18.51 -11.61
C LEU A 11 0.10 18.20 -12.83
N HIS A 12 1.13 17.39 -12.61
CA HIS A 12 1.81 16.72 -13.71
C HIS A 12 0.76 15.91 -14.48
N PRO A 13 0.78 15.89 -15.83
CA PRO A 13 -0.14 15.09 -16.59
C PRO A 13 0.18 13.62 -16.33
N TRP A 14 -0.54 12.98 -15.40
CA TRP A 14 -0.52 11.53 -15.29
C TRP A 14 -1.13 10.99 -16.57
N THR A 15 -0.28 10.55 -17.48
CA THR A 15 -0.71 9.86 -18.69
C THR A 15 -1.07 8.45 -18.26
N PRO A 16 -2.33 8.02 -18.38
CA PRO A 16 -2.68 6.63 -18.11
C PRO A 16 -1.79 5.72 -18.95
N CYS A 17 -1.28 4.64 -18.37
CA CYS A 17 -0.44 3.70 -19.09
C CYS A 17 -1.17 3.25 -20.38
N PRO A 18 -0.58 3.45 -21.58
CA PRO A 18 -1.29 3.27 -22.86
C PRO A 18 -1.65 1.82 -23.16
N THR A 19 -1.17 0.86 -22.36
CA THR A 19 -1.45 -0.55 -22.57
C THR A 19 -2.68 -0.98 -21.78
N ARG A 20 -3.76 -1.32 -22.49
CA ARG A 20 -4.94 -2.04 -21.99
C ARG A 20 -4.65 -3.51 -21.60
N ARG A 21 -3.41 -3.81 -21.17
CA ARG A 21 -2.96 -5.15 -20.79
C ARG A 21 -3.25 -5.35 -19.31
N ALA A 22 -3.94 -6.45 -18.98
CA ALA A 22 -4.12 -6.82 -17.59
C ALA A 22 -2.78 -7.24 -16.99
N PHE A 23 -2.39 -6.61 -15.88
CA PHE A 23 -1.23 -7.02 -15.09
C PHE A 23 -1.72 -7.89 -13.93
N PRO A 24 -1.22 -9.12 -13.77
CA PRO A 24 -1.55 -9.92 -12.60
C PRO A 24 -0.91 -9.27 -11.36
N VAL A 25 -1.72 -8.58 -10.58
CA VAL A 25 -1.32 -7.97 -9.30
C VAL A 25 -1.84 -8.82 -8.15
N GLN A 26 -1.02 -8.93 -7.10
CA GLN A 26 -1.37 -9.63 -5.87
C GLN A 26 -1.18 -8.69 -4.70
N ILE A 27 -2.01 -8.87 -3.67
CA ILE A 27 -1.91 -8.13 -2.41
C ILE A 27 -1.64 -9.08 -1.26
N SER A 28 -0.95 -8.59 -0.25
CA SER A 28 -0.80 -9.27 1.03
C SER A 28 -1.35 -8.35 2.09
N ILE A 29 -2.02 -8.92 3.09
CA ILE A 29 -2.80 -8.16 4.07
C ILE A 29 -2.39 -8.62 5.47
N GLY A 30 -2.05 -7.65 6.32
CA GLY A 30 -1.89 -7.85 7.76
C GLY A 30 -3.02 -7.17 8.50
N GLY A 31 -3.64 -7.87 9.44
CA GLY A 31 -4.75 -7.36 10.23
C GLY A 31 -4.55 -7.64 11.72
N THR A 32 -5.22 -6.85 12.55
CA THR A 32 -5.24 -7.06 13.99
C THR A 32 -6.54 -6.55 14.61
N SER A 33 -6.84 -7.01 15.83
CA SER A 33 -7.98 -6.56 16.59
C SER A 33 -7.67 -5.24 17.33
N ALA A 34 -8.63 -4.32 17.32
CA ALA A 34 -8.54 -3.07 18.07
C ALA A 34 -9.23 -3.21 19.42
N THR A 35 -8.54 -2.80 20.48
CA THR A 35 -9.02 -2.72 21.85
C THR A 35 -9.19 -1.25 22.26
N PRO A 36 -10.06 -0.93 23.24
CA PRO A 36 -10.25 0.45 23.70
C PRO A 36 -9.00 1.11 24.29
N THR A 37 -8.00 0.31 24.67
CA THR A 37 -6.74 0.77 25.26
C THR A 37 -5.63 0.97 24.23
N ASP A 38 -5.84 0.57 22.98
CA ASP A 38 -4.82 0.68 21.95
C ASP A 38 -4.53 2.13 21.57
N MET A 39 -3.24 2.45 21.46
CA MET A 39 -2.82 3.63 20.74
C MET A 39 -2.80 3.35 19.23
N PRO A 40 -3.16 4.32 18.37
CA PRO A 40 -3.17 4.12 16.93
C PRO A 40 -1.84 3.61 16.36
N ALA A 41 -0.71 4.04 16.94
CA ALA A 41 0.61 3.60 16.53
C ALA A 41 0.84 2.12 16.83
N ASP A 42 0.41 1.63 17.99
CA ASP A 42 0.58 0.24 18.40
C ASP A 42 -0.33 -0.69 17.58
N LEU A 43 -1.56 -0.25 17.29
CA LEU A 43 -2.48 -0.95 16.40
C LEU A 43 -1.88 -1.11 14.99
N LEU A 44 -1.30 -0.03 14.45
CA LEU A 44 -0.68 -0.06 13.12
C LEU A 44 0.58 -0.93 13.12
N ALA A 45 1.41 -0.85 14.16
CA ALA A 45 2.61 -1.67 14.28
C ALA A 45 2.28 -3.17 14.31
N ARG A 46 1.23 -3.58 15.04
CA ARG A 46 0.76 -4.98 15.05
C ARG A 46 0.25 -5.43 13.68
N ALA A 47 -0.57 -4.60 13.03
CA ALA A 47 -1.06 -4.91 11.68
C ALA A 47 0.09 -4.99 10.64
N ASP A 48 1.10 -4.12 10.74
CA ASP A 48 2.27 -4.14 9.85
C ASP A 48 3.16 -5.37 10.09
N ALA A 49 3.32 -5.80 11.35
CA ALA A 49 4.00 -7.06 11.67
C ALA A 49 3.32 -8.26 10.99
N ALA A 50 1.98 -8.36 11.07
CA ALA A 50 1.21 -9.38 10.37
C ALA A 50 1.36 -9.28 8.84
N LEU A 51 1.47 -8.07 8.29
CA LEU A 51 1.71 -7.87 6.87
C LEU A 51 3.11 -8.36 6.45
N TYR A 52 4.11 -8.16 7.30
CA TYR A 52 5.46 -8.68 7.05
C TYR A 52 5.49 -10.21 7.06
N GLU A 53 4.78 -10.85 7.97
CA GLU A 53 4.61 -12.32 7.96
C GLU A 53 3.92 -12.78 6.66
N ALA A 54 2.82 -12.13 6.27
CA ALA A 54 2.11 -12.44 5.02
C ALA A 54 3.04 -12.33 3.79
N LYS A 55 3.96 -11.35 3.78
CA LYS A 55 4.96 -11.18 2.71
C LYS A 55 6.07 -12.23 2.79
N GLY A 56 6.52 -12.58 4.01
CA GLY A 56 7.58 -13.54 4.28
C GLY A 56 7.21 -14.95 3.84
N ASP A 57 5.96 -15.36 4.04
CA ASP A 57 5.51 -16.72 3.77
C ASP A 57 5.15 -17.00 2.31
N GLY A 58 5.49 -16.09 1.39
CA GLY A 58 5.24 -16.25 -0.05
C GLY A 58 4.12 -15.37 -0.60
N ARG A 59 3.71 -14.32 0.12
CA ARG A 59 2.75 -13.28 -0.34
C ARG A 59 1.37 -13.85 -0.64
N ASN A 60 0.55 -13.04 -1.32
CA ASN A 60 -0.81 -13.34 -1.77
C ASN A 60 -1.70 -14.00 -0.70
N ARG A 61 -1.66 -13.46 0.51
CA ARG A 61 -2.35 -14.02 1.68
C ARG A 61 -2.70 -12.95 2.70
N THR A 62 -3.54 -13.36 3.64
CA THR A 62 -3.95 -12.56 4.79
C THR A 62 -3.45 -13.23 6.07
N VAL A 63 -2.84 -12.45 6.95
CA VAL A 63 -2.46 -12.86 8.30
C VAL A 63 -3.16 -11.93 9.29
N ILE A 64 -3.74 -12.51 10.35
CA ILE A 64 -4.41 -11.77 11.42
C ILE A 64 -3.75 -12.16 12.73
N VAL A 65 -3.37 -11.16 13.53
CA VAL A 65 -2.79 -11.34 14.87
C VAL A 65 -3.71 -10.72 15.92
N ASP A 66 -3.86 -11.40 17.05
CA ASP A 66 -4.74 -10.96 18.15
C ASP A 66 -4.15 -9.79 18.95
#